data_AF-A0A7J6UT49-F1
#
_entry.id   AF-A0A7J6UT49-F1
#
_cell.length_a   1.000
_cell.length_b   1.000
_cell.length_c   1.000
_cell.angle_alpha   90.00
_cell.angle_beta   90.00
_cell.angle_gamma   90.00
#
_symmetry.space_group_name_H-M   'P 1'
#
loop_
_entity.id
_entity.type
_entity.pdbx_description
1 polymer ?
#
loop_
_entity_poly.entity_id
_entity_poly.type
_entity_poly.pdbx_seq_one_letter_code
_entity_poly.pdbx_strand_id
1 'polypeptide(L)' 'MDSRDSQELQRILEEEVQRAKLTEVAAKITSVCWDKCITGTPGSKFSSSESTCISNCAQRYLDMSMLIVQKTR' A
#
# COMPACT_ATOMS: atom_id res chain seq x y z
N MET A 1 -21.97 20.65 -22.68
CA MET A 1 -21.20 19.55 -22.07
C MET A 1 -22.14 18.37 -22.02
N ASP A 2 -21.90 17.36 -22.84
CA ASP A 2 -22.84 16.26 -23.06
C ASP A 2 -22.88 15.35 -21.82
N SER A 3 -24.05 14.79 -21.48
CA SER A 3 -24.21 13.97 -20.26
C SER A 3 -23.34 12.70 -20.30
N ARG A 4 -22.99 12.25 -21.51
CA ARG A 4 -22.11 11.10 -21.77
C ARG A 4 -20.64 11.42 -21.43
N ASP A 5 -20.16 12.62 -21.74
CA ASP A 5 -18.81 13.07 -21.41
C ASP A 5 -18.62 13.16 -19.88
N SER A 6 -19.66 13.59 -19.16
CA SER A 6 -19.65 13.64 -17.70
C SER A 6 -19.55 12.26 -17.06
N GLN A 7 -20.18 11.24 -17.64
CA GLN A 7 -20.12 9.85 -17.13
C GLN A 7 -18.77 9.19 -17.42
N GLU A 8 -18.18 9.46 -18.58
CA GLU A 8 -16.84 8.98 -18.92
C GLU A 8 -15.77 9.62 -18.04
N LEU A 9 -15.85 10.94 -17.83
CA LEU A 9 -14.97 11.64 -16.90
C LEU A 9 -15.08 11.07 -15.49
N GLN A 10 -16.29 10.80 -15.01
CA GLN A 10 -16.49 10.22 -13.69
C GLN A 10 -15.84 8.83 -13.56
N ARG A 11 -15.95 7.98 -14.58
CA ARG A 11 -15.28 6.66 -14.59
C ARG A 11 -13.76 6.79 -14.53
N ILE A 12 -13.17 7.66 -15.35
CA ILE A 12 -11.72 7.89 -15.35
C ILE A 12 -11.27 8.42 -13.98
N LEU A 13 -12.00 9.38 -13.41
CA LEU A 13 -11.70 9.90 -12.08
C LEU A 13 -11.76 8.81 -11.00
N GLU A 14 -12.77 7.95 -11.04
CA GLU A 14 -12.89 6.84 -10.09
C GLU A 14 -11.71 5.88 -10.20
N GLU A 15 -11.29 5.53 -11.41
CA GLU A 15 -10.12 4.67 -11.66
C GLU A 15 -8.83 5.30 -11.13
N GLU A 16 -8.59 6.57 -11.42
CA GLU A 16 -7.40 7.29 -10.94
C GLU A 16 -7.39 7.43 -9.41
N VAL A 17 -8.56 7.67 -8.80
CA VAL A 17 -8.70 7.69 -7.34
C VAL A 17 -8.36 6.32 -6.73
N GLN A 18 -8.79 5.21 -7.33
CA GLN A 18 -8.41 3.88 -6.85
C GLN A 18 -6.90 3.63 -7.00
N ARG A 19 -6.30 4.02 -8.12
CA ARG A 19 -4.84 3.90 -8.33
C ARG A 19 -4.04 4.71 -7.31
N ALA A 20 -4.46 5.95 -7.05
CA ALA A 20 -3.81 6.81 -6.07
C ALA A 20 -3.87 6.21 -4.66
N LYS A 21 -5.03 5.68 -4.26
CA LYS A 21 -5.20 4.99 -2.96
C LYS A 21 -4.29 3.77 -2.82
N LEU A 22 -4.21 2.93 -3.85
CA LEU A 22 -3.31 1.76 -3.84
C LEU A 22 -1.84 2.18 -3.72
N THR A 23 -1.46 3.25 -4.41
CA THR A 23 -0.11 3.81 -4.35
C THR A 23 0.21 4.34 -2.95
N GLU A 24 -0.74 5.04 -2.32
CA GLU A 24 -0.61 5.53 -0.94
C GLU A 24 -0.42 4.38 0.05
N VAL A 25 -1.23 3.33 -0.06
CA VAL A 25 -1.09 2.12 0.78
C VAL A 25 0.26 1.45 0.57
N ALA A 26 0.70 1.29 -0.68
CA ALA A 26 2.01 0.71 -0.99
C ALA A 26 3.17 1.54 -0.42
N ALA A 27 3.10 2.87 -0.53
CA ALA A 27 4.09 3.77 0.04
C ALA A 27 4.12 3.67 1.57
N LYS A 28 2.96 3.57 2.22
CA LYS A 28 2.87 3.43 3.67
C LYS A 28 3.45 2.12 4.17
N ILE A 29 3.12 0.99 3.52
CA ILE A 29 3.71 -0.31 3.82
C ILE A 29 5.22 -0.28 3.64
N THR A 30 5.69 0.32 2.54
CA THR A 30 7.12 0.45 2.23
C THR A 30 7.85 1.18 3.35
N SER A 31 7.37 2.36 3.75
CA SER A 31 7.98 3.14 4.84
C SER A 31 7.97 2.38 6.17
N VAL A 32 6.81 1.84 6.58
CA VAL A 32 6.67 1.17 7.88
C VAL A 32 7.55 -0.09 7.95
N CYS A 33 7.59 -0.88 6.88
CA CYS A 33 8.38 -2.10 6.87
C CYS A 33 9.86 -1.85 6.67
N TRP A 34 10.25 -0.79 5.97
CA TRP A 34 11.63 -0.34 5.91
C TRP A 34 12.16 -0.02 7.30
N ASP A 35 11.48 0.87 8.04
CA ASP A 35 11.89 1.30 9.38
C ASP A 35 11.98 0.14 10.39
N LYS A 36 11.14 -0.90 10.21
CA LYS A 36 11.12 -2.07 11.09
C LYS A 36 12.17 -3.12 10.77
N CYS A 37 12.44 -3.33 9.48
CA CYS A 37 13.21 -4.49 9.02
C CYS A 37 14.64 -4.14 8.59
N ILE A 38 14.90 -2.89 8.21
CA ILE A 38 16.19 -2.44 7.73
C ILE A 38 16.84 -1.57 8.80
N THR A 39 17.67 -2.17 9.65
CA THR A 39 18.31 -1.52 10.80
C THR A 39 19.70 -0.93 10.48
N GLY A 40 20.16 -1.07 9.25
CA GLY A 40 21.43 -0.56 8.76
C GLY A 40 21.39 -0.39 7.25
N THR A 41 22.54 -0.11 6.63
CA THR A 41 22.61 -0.02 5.17
C THR A 41 22.54 -1.45 4.58
N PRO A 42 21.49 -1.79 3.80
CA PRO A 42 21.43 -3.10 3.16
C PRO A 42 22.54 -3.24 2.11
N GLY A 43 22.93 -4.48 1.83
CA GLY A 43 23.88 -4.78 0.75
C GLY A 43 23.29 -4.58 -0.64
N SER A 44 23.93 -5.13 -1.67
CA SER A 44 23.40 -5.11 -3.05
C SER A 44 22.07 -5.86 -3.21
N LYS A 45 21.69 -6.66 -2.21
CA LYS A 45 20.43 -7.38 -2.08
C LYS A 45 20.06 -7.45 -0.60
N PHE A 46 18.77 -7.62 -0.31
CA PHE A 46 18.34 -7.99 1.02
C PHE A 46 18.90 -9.36 1.41
N SER A 47 19.35 -9.46 2.66
CA SER A 47 19.62 -10.73 3.32
C SER A 47 18.34 -11.57 3.42
N SER A 48 18.50 -12.85 3.76
CA SER A 48 17.36 -13.73 4.01
C SER A 48 16.49 -13.23 5.17
N SER A 49 17.11 -12.75 6.26
CA SER A 49 16.39 -12.21 7.41
C SER A 49 15.62 -10.94 7.10
N GLU A 50 16.20 -10.00 6.33
CA GLU A 50 15.51 -8.78 5.88
C GLU A 50 14.33 -9.12 4.97
N SER A 51 14.53 -10.03 4.01
CA SER A 51 13.47 -10.45 3.08
C SER A 51 12.30 -11.11 3.80
N THR A 52 12.58 -12.03 4.74
CA THR A 52 11.56 -12.65 5.59
C THR A 52 10.86 -11.62 6.48
N CYS A 53 11.60 -10.68 7.08
CA CYS A 53 11.03 -9.62 7.90
C CYS A 53 10.06 -8.75 7.09
N ILE A 54 10.47 -8.26 5.92
CA ILE A 54 9.64 -7.40 5.05
C ILE A 54 8.36 -8.13 4.65
N SER A 55 8.47 -9.40 4.25
CA SER A 55 7.32 -10.23 3.86
C SER A 55 6.31 -10.37 5.01
N ASN A 56 6.80 -10.70 6.21
CA ASN A 56 5.97 -10.81 7.41
C ASN A 56 5.37 -9.46 7.83
N CYS A 57 6.15 -8.38 7.71
CA CYS A 57 5.70 -7.03 8.05
C CYS A 57 4.56 -6.58 7.14
N ALA A 58 4.71 -6.72 5.82
CA ALA A 58 3.69 -6.32 4.86
C ALA A 58 2.38 -7.11 5.06
N GLN A 59 2.48 -8.43 5.22
CA GLN A 59 1.34 -9.30 5.51
C GLN A 59 0.62 -8.84 6.79
N ARG A 60 1.36 -8.67 7.90
CA ARG A 60 0.79 -8.25 9.19
C ARG A 60 0.19 -6.86 9.13
N TYR A 61 0.81 -5.93 8.42
CA TYR A 61 0.27 -4.57 8.28
C TYR A 61 -1.09 -4.57 7.61
N LEU A 62 -1.23 -5.32 6.50
CA LEU A 62 -2.48 -5.44 5.77
C LEU A 62 -3.55 -6.14 6.62
N ASP A 63 -3.21 -7.27 7.26
CA ASP A 63 -4.14 -8.01 8.11
C ASP A 63 -4.68 -7.13 9.24
N MET A 64 -3.80 -6.41 9.95
CA MET A 64 -4.22 -5.54 11.06
C MET A 64 -5.00 -4.34 10.56
N SER A 65 -4.62 -3.75 9.41
CA SER A 65 -5.37 -2.64 8.82
C SER A 65 -6.79 -3.05 8.46
N MET A 66 -6.97 -4.24 7.88
CA MET A 66 -8.30 -4.79 7.56
C MET A 66 -9.11 -5.08 8.82
N LEU A 67 -8.51 -5.68 9.85
CA LEU A 67 -9.19 -5.90 11.13
C LEU A 67 -9.64 -4.60 11.78
N ILE A 68 -8.81 -3.56 11.77
CA ILE A 68 -9.17 -2.24 12.31
C ILE A 68 -10.36 -1.69 11.55
N VAL A 69 -10.30 -1.65 10.21
CA VAL A 69 -11.40 -1.14 9.37
C VAL A 69 -12.70 -1.91 9.59
N GLN A 70 -12.64 -3.23 9.78
CA GLN A 70 -13.81 -4.05 10.12
C GLN A 70 -14.39 -3.73 11.50
N LYS A 71 -13.57 -3.26 12.44
CA LYS A 71 -13.97 -2.98 13.83
C LYS A 71 -14.41 -1.53 14.06
N THR A 72 -14.05 -0.60 13.17
CA THR A 72 -14.47 0.81 13.21
C THR A 72 -15.65 1.13 12.28
N ARG A 73 -16.19 0.11 11.60
CA ARG A 73 -17.41 0.21 10.80
C ARG A 73 -18.59 -0.33 11.60
#